data_AF-A0A8T4MKZ1-F1
#
_entry.id   AF-A0A8T4MKZ1-F1
#
_cell.length_a   1.000
_cell.length_b   1.000
_cell.length_c   1.000
_cell.angle_alpha   90.00
_cell.angle_beta   90.00
_cell.angle_gamma   90.00
#
_symmetry.space_group_name_H-M   'P 1'
#
loop_
_entity.id
_entity.type
_entity.pdbx_description
1 polymer ?
#
loop_
_entity_poly.entity_id
_entity_poly.type
_entity_poly.pdbx_seq_one_letter_code
_entity_poly.pdbx_strand_id
1 'polypeptide(L)'
;MTERFNATTRENSQGIDTALDVSSYGEAPYNLFSPFTYSPEFKIPVPEQVAYANSVESIWQGLKLINGFTDFSLFTRRPRKRKGNVEAHLLGKESMDILEARKKIYKPSYFFYLQNYVPEEVKNEVLEKSLDSPVYFYDVEDNLDIKNPSPLAHSVFLKQYFDFYFQERLRQMRLKVDEVMIQKQFEDETQVEPLIRVLAMYRRLTKPEQALLQLSIRQPHANQHRFETRFYRSIEKALQNL
;
A
#
# COMPACT_ATOMS: atom_id res chain seq x y z
N MET A 1 -14.91 -8.19 7.34
CA MET A 1 -14.36 -7.12 6.48
C MET A 1 -14.19 -7.77 5.11
N THR A 2 -14.83 -7.27 4.05
CA THR A 2 -14.68 -7.86 2.71
C THR A 2 -13.22 -7.71 2.29
N GLU A 3 -12.56 -8.78 1.85
CA GLU A 3 -11.18 -8.74 1.36
C GLU A 3 -11.12 -7.96 0.05
N ARG A 4 -10.88 -6.63 0.15
CA ARG A 4 -10.85 -5.71 -0.99
C ARG A 4 -9.63 -5.90 -1.88
N PHE A 5 -8.54 -6.41 -1.33
CA PHE A 5 -7.30 -6.63 -2.03
C PHE A 5 -6.86 -8.06 -1.84
N ASN A 6 -6.42 -8.70 -2.92
CA ASN A 6 -6.04 -10.10 -2.92
C ASN A 6 -4.74 -10.27 -3.71
N ALA A 7 -3.87 -11.16 -3.22
CA ALA A 7 -2.79 -11.69 -4.01
C ALA A 7 -3.27 -12.99 -4.65
N THR A 8 -3.00 -13.18 -5.94
CA THR A 8 -3.41 -14.37 -6.68
C THR A 8 -2.28 -14.85 -7.58
N THR A 9 -2.38 -16.10 -8.03
CA THR A 9 -1.48 -16.67 -9.04
C THR A 9 -1.88 -16.18 -10.42
N ARG A 10 -0.96 -16.24 -11.38
CA ARG A 10 -1.28 -15.83 -12.76
C ARG A 10 -2.38 -16.70 -13.35
N GLU A 11 -2.35 -18.01 -13.09
CA GLU A 11 -3.38 -18.94 -13.57
C GLU A 11 -4.76 -18.58 -13.02
N ASN A 12 -4.87 -18.36 -11.70
CA ASN A 12 -6.15 -18.02 -11.07
C ASN A 12 -6.65 -16.61 -11.41
N SER A 13 -5.78 -15.74 -11.93
CA SER A 13 -6.17 -14.40 -12.38
C SER A 13 -6.91 -14.40 -13.72
N GLN A 14 -6.80 -15.48 -14.50
CA GLN A 14 -7.43 -15.56 -15.82
C GLN A 14 -8.96 -15.54 -15.67
N GLY A 15 -9.61 -14.58 -16.34
CA GLY A 15 -11.06 -14.40 -16.27
C GLY A 15 -11.56 -13.56 -15.10
N ILE A 16 -10.65 -12.94 -14.33
CA ILE A 16 -10.99 -11.92 -13.35
C ILE A 16 -10.73 -10.54 -13.98
N ASP A 17 -11.79 -9.82 -14.34
CA ASP A 17 -11.70 -8.51 -15.01
C ASP A 17 -10.91 -7.45 -14.22
N THR A 18 -10.83 -7.60 -12.89
CA THR A 18 -10.10 -6.69 -11.98
C THR A 18 -8.73 -7.21 -11.55
N ALA A 19 -8.23 -8.28 -12.17
CA ALA A 19 -6.88 -8.74 -11.92
C ALA A 19 -5.86 -7.84 -12.62
N LEU A 20 -4.94 -7.28 -11.84
CA LEU A 20 -3.91 -6.37 -12.28
C LEU A 20 -2.56 -7.11 -12.36
N ASP A 21 -1.94 -7.09 -13.55
CA ASP A 21 -0.55 -7.53 -13.73
C ASP A 21 0.38 -6.48 -13.12
N VAL A 22 0.96 -6.80 -11.97
CA VAL A 22 1.90 -5.92 -11.27
C VAL A 22 3.35 -6.33 -11.50
N SER A 23 3.59 -7.29 -12.40
CA SER A 23 4.94 -7.65 -12.83
C SER A 23 5.60 -6.53 -13.63
N SER A 24 6.91 -6.63 -13.85
CA SER A 24 7.62 -5.71 -14.74
C SER A 24 7.22 -5.84 -16.20
N TYR A 25 6.43 -6.86 -16.56
CA TYR A 25 5.86 -7.05 -17.90
C TYR A 25 4.43 -6.52 -18.00
N GLY A 26 3.81 -6.14 -16.88
CA GLY A 26 2.46 -5.59 -16.85
C GLY A 26 2.35 -4.28 -17.62
N GLU A 27 1.12 -3.93 -17.99
CA GLU A 27 0.85 -2.66 -18.64
C GLU A 27 1.06 -1.49 -17.67
N ALA A 28 1.48 -0.35 -18.22
CA ALA A 28 1.51 0.88 -17.45
C ALA A 28 0.07 1.29 -17.07
N PRO A 29 -0.17 1.82 -15.85
CA PRO A 29 0.84 2.17 -14.85
C PRO A 29 1.17 1.05 -13.84
N TYR A 30 0.54 -0.12 -13.93
CA TYR A 30 0.62 -1.15 -12.88
C TYR A 30 2.00 -1.81 -12.76
N ASN A 31 2.80 -1.81 -13.82
CA ASN A 31 4.20 -2.22 -13.75
C ASN A 31 5.06 -1.39 -12.78
N LEU A 32 4.64 -0.18 -12.40
CA LEU A 32 5.30 0.63 -11.37
C LEU A 32 5.23 -0.03 -9.99
N PHE A 33 4.28 -0.94 -9.74
CA PHE A 33 4.26 -1.73 -8.52
C PHE A 33 5.35 -2.81 -8.51
N SER A 34 5.99 -3.11 -9.65
CA SER A 34 7.04 -4.12 -9.68
C SER A 34 8.27 -3.72 -8.85
N PRO A 35 8.84 -4.63 -8.04
CA PRO A 35 10.10 -4.40 -7.34
C PRO A 35 11.29 -4.24 -8.30
N PHE A 36 11.12 -4.63 -9.56
CA PHE A 36 12.10 -4.46 -10.64
C PHE A 36 12.11 -3.06 -11.23
N THR A 37 11.14 -2.19 -10.88
CA THR A 37 11.15 -0.80 -11.33
C THR A 37 12.45 -0.14 -10.90
N TYR A 38 13.12 0.48 -11.86
CA TYR A 38 14.45 1.06 -11.70
C TYR A 38 14.45 2.50 -12.17
N SER A 39 15.04 3.37 -11.36
CA SER A 39 15.40 4.73 -11.75
C SER A 39 16.68 5.15 -11.03
N PRO A 40 17.65 5.79 -11.71
CA PRO A 40 18.85 6.32 -11.06
C PRO A 40 18.53 7.37 -9.99
N GLU A 41 17.35 7.99 -10.06
CA GLU A 41 16.86 8.98 -9.10
C GLU A 41 16.33 8.36 -7.81
N PHE A 42 15.95 7.07 -7.81
CA PHE A 42 15.45 6.43 -6.60
C PHE A 42 16.57 6.31 -5.55
N LYS A 43 16.25 6.65 -4.31
CA LYS A 43 17.10 6.55 -3.13
C LYS A 43 16.41 5.70 -2.08
N ILE A 44 16.22 4.42 -2.40
CA ILE A 44 15.62 3.46 -1.47
C ILE A 44 16.69 3.08 -0.43
N PRO A 45 16.48 3.32 0.87
CA PRO A 45 17.47 3.01 1.89
C PRO A 45 17.68 1.50 1.97
N VAL A 46 18.94 1.07 2.02
CA VAL A 46 19.31 -0.33 2.26
C VAL A 46 19.23 -0.59 3.77
N PRO A 47 18.36 -1.50 4.25
CA PRO A 47 18.22 -1.76 5.68
C PRO A 47 19.54 -2.11 6.36
N GLU A 48 19.81 -1.48 7.51
CA GLU A 48 21.04 -1.65 8.30
C GLU A 48 22.34 -1.39 7.53
N GLN A 49 22.29 -0.57 6.46
CA GLN A 49 23.46 -0.10 5.73
C GLN A 49 23.37 1.40 5.44
N VAL A 50 24.52 2.08 5.43
CA VAL A 50 24.64 3.48 4.99
C VAL A 50 24.74 3.51 3.46
N ALA A 51 23.68 3.08 2.79
CA ALA A 51 23.62 2.99 1.33
C ALA A 51 22.18 3.19 0.82
N TYR A 52 22.07 3.56 -0.45
CA TYR A 52 20.82 3.65 -1.17
C TYR A 52 20.87 2.78 -2.43
N ALA A 53 19.71 2.29 -2.85
CA ALA A 53 19.54 1.58 -4.10
C ALA A 53 18.50 2.23 -5.01
N ASN A 54 18.64 1.93 -6.30
CA ASN A 54 17.81 2.44 -7.38
C ASN A 54 16.63 1.52 -7.74
N SER A 55 16.46 0.40 -7.02
CA SER A 55 15.37 -0.56 -7.17
C SER A 55 15.33 -1.49 -5.95
N VAL A 56 14.14 -1.95 -5.56
CA VAL A 56 13.95 -2.92 -4.45
C VAL A 56 14.63 -4.25 -4.79
N GLU A 57 14.48 -4.73 -6.02
CA GLU A 57 15.13 -5.96 -6.46
C GLU A 57 16.66 -5.83 -6.42
N SER A 58 17.21 -4.63 -6.65
CA SER A 58 18.65 -4.41 -6.55
C SER A 58 19.16 -4.54 -5.11
N ILE A 59 18.38 -4.11 -4.11
CA ILE A 59 18.65 -4.39 -2.69
C ILE A 59 18.65 -5.89 -2.45
N TRP A 60 17.58 -6.57 -2.90
CA TRP A 60 17.40 -8.00 -2.70
C TRP A 60 18.54 -8.83 -3.29
N GLN A 61 18.94 -8.54 -4.53
CA GLN A 61 20.03 -9.25 -5.21
C GLN A 61 21.42 -8.86 -4.69
N GLY A 62 21.60 -7.60 -4.28
CA GLY A 62 22.87 -7.12 -3.73
C GLY A 62 23.20 -7.72 -2.37
N LEU A 63 22.19 -7.88 -1.51
CA LEU A 63 22.31 -8.48 -0.18
C LEU A 63 22.30 -10.01 -0.17
N LYS A 64 21.88 -10.64 -1.28
CA LYS A 64 21.86 -12.11 -1.41
C LYS A 64 23.27 -12.69 -1.31
N LEU A 65 23.45 -13.65 -0.42
CA LEU A 65 24.70 -14.40 -0.26
C LEU A 65 24.68 -15.60 -1.20
N ILE A 66 25.61 -15.60 -2.16
CA ILE A 66 25.81 -16.70 -3.11
C ILE A 66 27.28 -17.11 -3.06
N ASN A 67 27.54 -18.37 -2.73
CA ASN A 67 28.89 -18.91 -2.56
C ASN A 67 29.73 -18.06 -1.59
N GLY A 68 29.13 -17.60 -0.49
CA GLY A 68 29.77 -16.72 0.49
C GLY A 68 29.92 -15.24 0.10
N PHE A 69 29.42 -14.77 -1.05
CA PHE A 69 29.60 -13.38 -1.50
C PHE A 69 28.29 -12.62 -1.77
N THR A 70 28.27 -11.35 -1.33
CA THR A 70 27.28 -10.33 -1.74
C THR A 70 27.75 -9.56 -2.99
N ASP A 71 26.86 -8.78 -3.61
CA ASP A 71 27.21 -7.90 -4.73
C ASP A 71 26.57 -6.52 -4.56
N PHE A 72 27.14 -5.70 -3.67
CA PHE A 72 26.63 -4.35 -3.38
C PHE A 72 26.74 -3.40 -4.58
N SER A 73 27.52 -3.74 -5.61
CA SER A 73 27.55 -2.96 -6.85
C SER A 73 26.19 -2.94 -7.57
N LEU A 74 25.30 -3.89 -7.25
CA LEU A 74 23.96 -3.93 -7.80
C LEU A 74 23.06 -2.80 -7.32
N PHE A 75 23.31 -2.19 -6.16
CA PHE A 75 22.42 -1.17 -5.60
C PHE A 75 22.15 -0.03 -6.59
N THR A 76 23.13 0.35 -7.42
CA THR A 76 22.99 1.44 -8.39
C THR A 76 22.77 0.98 -9.84
N ARG A 77 22.65 -0.33 -10.07
CA ARG A 77 22.52 -0.92 -11.41
C ARG A 77 21.09 -1.36 -11.68
N ARG A 78 20.75 -1.55 -12.96
CA ARG A 78 19.49 -2.19 -13.33
C ARG A 78 19.40 -3.58 -12.68
N PRO A 79 18.26 -3.93 -12.06
CA PRO A 79 18.12 -5.17 -11.32
C PRO A 79 18.30 -6.37 -12.24
N ARG A 80 19.05 -7.36 -11.77
CA ARG A 80 19.27 -8.64 -12.46
C ARG A 80 19.32 -9.77 -11.44
N LYS A 81 18.69 -10.90 -11.73
CA LYS A 81 18.78 -12.09 -10.89
C LYS A 81 20.22 -12.64 -10.96
N ARG A 82 20.87 -12.83 -9.81
CA ARG A 82 22.17 -13.52 -9.72
C ARG A 82 21.94 -15.03 -9.72
N LYS A 83 22.83 -15.77 -10.39
CA LYS A 83 22.82 -17.24 -10.47
C LYS A 83 23.72 -17.84 -9.39
N GLY A 84 23.35 -19.00 -8.87
CA GLY A 84 24.14 -19.78 -7.90
C GLY A 84 23.29 -20.27 -6.73
N ASN A 85 23.94 -20.99 -5.79
CA ASN A 85 23.28 -21.47 -4.58
C ASN A 85 23.05 -20.30 -3.61
N VAL A 86 21.80 -20.11 -3.18
CA VAL A 86 21.44 -19.02 -2.26
C VAL A 86 21.54 -19.55 -0.84
N GLU A 87 22.48 -18.98 -0.08
CA GLU A 87 22.74 -19.40 1.30
C GLU A 87 21.90 -18.60 2.30
N ALA A 88 21.86 -17.28 2.13
CA ALA A 88 21.25 -16.33 3.06
C ALA A 88 21.06 -14.96 2.39
N HIS A 89 20.52 -13.98 3.14
CA HIS A 89 20.67 -12.56 2.83
C HIS A 89 21.36 -11.84 3.99
N LEU A 90 22.21 -10.86 3.68
CA LEU A 90 22.91 -10.09 4.68
C LEU A 90 22.06 -8.90 5.15
N LEU A 91 21.87 -8.75 6.45
CA LEU A 91 21.33 -7.55 7.10
C LEU A 91 22.43 -6.96 8.00
N GLY A 92 23.01 -5.83 7.63
CA GLY A 92 24.19 -5.31 8.30
C GLY A 92 25.35 -6.32 8.26
N LYS A 93 25.62 -6.97 9.39
CA LYS A 93 26.66 -8.03 9.53
C LYS A 93 26.07 -9.43 9.73
N GLU A 94 24.75 -9.56 9.85
CA GLU A 94 24.09 -10.82 10.18
C GLU A 94 23.53 -11.50 8.93
N SER A 95 23.73 -12.82 8.82
CA SER A 95 23.12 -13.64 7.79
C SER A 95 21.70 -14.07 8.20
N MET A 96 20.72 -13.72 7.40
CA MET A 96 19.31 -14.03 7.61
C MET A 96 18.87 -15.17 6.69
N ASP A 97 18.02 -16.06 7.22
CA ASP A 97 17.27 -16.98 6.38
C ASP A 97 16.27 -16.23 5.48
N ILE A 98 15.65 -16.95 4.55
CA ILE A 98 14.75 -16.36 3.56
C ILE A 98 13.51 -15.70 4.18
N LEU A 99 12.97 -16.24 5.27
CA LEU A 99 11.76 -15.72 5.92
C LEU A 99 12.06 -14.40 6.63
N GLU A 100 13.13 -14.37 7.41
CA GLU A 100 13.56 -13.17 8.13
C GLU A 100 14.07 -12.10 7.15
N ALA A 101 14.77 -12.49 6.09
CA ALA A 101 15.17 -11.58 5.01
C ALA A 101 13.95 -10.92 4.34
N ARG A 102 12.89 -11.69 4.05
CA ARG A 102 11.65 -11.13 3.49
C ARG A 102 11.01 -10.08 4.41
N LYS A 103 10.98 -10.34 5.71
CA LYS A 103 10.36 -9.44 6.70
C LYS A 103 11.21 -8.19 6.98
N LYS A 104 12.53 -8.34 7.12
CA LYS A 104 13.45 -7.29 7.60
C LYS A 104 14.14 -6.53 6.47
N ILE A 105 14.22 -7.11 5.27
CA ILE A 105 14.87 -6.48 4.11
C ILE A 105 13.83 -6.17 3.04
N TYR A 106 13.20 -7.20 2.48
CA TYR A 106 12.39 -7.05 1.27
C TYR A 106 11.15 -6.20 1.51
N LYS A 107 10.31 -6.59 2.46
CA LYS A 107 9.06 -5.88 2.80
C LYS A 107 9.29 -4.40 3.14
N PRO A 108 10.19 -4.00 4.06
CA PRO A 108 10.38 -2.59 4.38
C PRO A 108 10.94 -1.79 3.20
N SER A 109 11.87 -2.36 2.43
CA SER A 109 12.39 -1.71 1.22
C SER A 109 11.30 -1.50 0.18
N TYR A 110 10.44 -2.51 -0.01
CA TYR A 110 9.33 -2.44 -0.94
C TYR A 110 8.25 -1.45 -0.50
N PHE A 111 7.88 -1.44 0.79
CA PHE A 111 6.92 -0.49 1.34
C PHE A 111 7.43 0.94 1.24
N PHE A 112 8.72 1.17 1.53
CA PHE A 112 9.35 2.47 1.32
C PHE A 112 9.24 2.91 -0.14
N TYR A 113 9.54 1.99 -1.07
CA TYR A 113 9.43 2.28 -2.50
C TYR A 113 8.00 2.66 -2.90
N LEU A 114 7.00 1.85 -2.54
CA LEU A 114 5.59 2.09 -2.83
C LEU A 114 5.10 3.43 -2.28
N GLN A 115 5.54 3.78 -1.07
CA GLN A 115 5.14 5.02 -0.42
C GLN A 115 5.75 6.26 -1.10
N ASN A 116 7.02 6.20 -1.50
CA ASN A 116 7.77 7.39 -1.90
C ASN A 116 7.92 7.57 -3.42
N TYR A 117 7.79 6.51 -4.21
CA TYR A 117 8.10 6.55 -5.64
C TYR A 117 6.95 6.12 -6.56
N VAL A 118 5.98 5.34 -6.06
CA VAL A 118 4.77 5.07 -6.85
C VAL A 118 3.85 6.30 -6.74
N PRO A 119 3.44 6.91 -7.87
CA PRO A 119 2.57 8.08 -7.86
C PRO A 119 1.27 7.83 -7.09
N GLU A 120 0.81 8.86 -6.38
CA GLU A 120 -0.40 8.77 -5.56
C GLU A 120 -1.63 8.51 -6.43
N GLU A 121 -1.66 9.04 -7.65
CA GLU A 121 -2.71 8.84 -8.65
C GLU A 121 -2.87 7.36 -9.02
N VAL A 122 -1.76 6.64 -9.19
CA VAL A 122 -1.76 5.21 -9.53
C VAL A 122 -2.27 4.37 -8.34
N LYS A 123 -1.87 4.73 -7.12
CA LYS A 123 -2.41 4.09 -5.89
C LYS A 123 -3.90 4.38 -5.70
N ASN A 124 -4.33 5.60 -6.00
CA ASN A 124 -5.74 6.00 -5.96
C ASN A 124 -6.58 5.22 -6.98
N GLU A 125 -6.08 4.98 -8.18
CA GLU A 125 -6.81 4.19 -9.19
C GLU A 125 -7.10 2.76 -8.70
N VAL A 126 -6.12 2.13 -8.05
CA VAL A 126 -6.29 0.80 -7.44
C VAL A 126 -7.29 0.86 -6.28
N LEU A 127 -7.20 1.90 -5.45
CA LEU A 127 -8.14 2.16 -4.36
C LEU A 127 -9.58 2.31 -4.88
N GLU A 128 -9.75 3.04 -5.97
CA GLU A 128 -11.03 3.30 -6.63
C GLU A 128 -11.68 2.01 -7.11
N LYS A 129 -10.95 1.19 -7.86
CA LYS A 129 -11.43 -0.14 -8.30
C LYS A 129 -11.88 -0.99 -7.10
N SER A 130 -11.14 -0.89 -5.99
CA SER A 130 -11.43 -1.64 -4.76
C SER A 130 -12.74 -1.24 -4.06
N LEU A 131 -13.28 -0.04 -4.35
CA LEU A 131 -14.53 0.45 -3.78
C LEU A 131 -15.72 -0.33 -4.32
N ASP A 132 -15.69 -0.66 -5.60
CA ASP A 132 -16.77 -1.34 -6.33
C ASP A 132 -16.65 -2.86 -6.26
N SER A 133 -15.42 -3.40 -6.33
CA SER A 133 -15.17 -4.84 -6.38
C SER A 133 -13.79 -5.21 -5.82
N PRO A 134 -13.56 -6.46 -5.38
CA PRO A 134 -12.23 -6.89 -4.98
C PRO A 134 -11.21 -6.75 -6.12
N VAL A 135 -10.03 -6.24 -5.79
CA VAL A 135 -8.88 -6.14 -6.70
C VAL A 135 -7.95 -7.32 -6.45
N TYR A 136 -7.48 -7.94 -7.54
CA TYR A 136 -6.55 -9.06 -7.48
C TYR A 136 -5.22 -8.63 -8.09
N PHE A 137 -4.12 -8.85 -7.38
CA PHE A 137 -2.77 -8.61 -7.87
C PHE A 137 -2.13 -9.94 -8.24
N TYR A 138 -1.55 -10.04 -9.43
CA TYR A 138 -0.73 -11.18 -9.82
C TYR A 138 0.62 -10.71 -10.37
N ASP A 139 1.61 -11.59 -10.29
CA ASP A 139 2.88 -11.38 -10.94
C ASP A 139 3.39 -12.66 -11.62
N VAL A 140 4.70 -12.75 -11.87
CA VAL A 140 5.31 -13.89 -12.58
C VAL A 140 5.47 -15.10 -11.67
N GLU A 141 5.70 -14.88 -10.38
CA GLU A 141 5.88 -15.97 -9.41
C GLU A 141 4.51 -16.34 -8.80
N ASP A 142 4.28 -17.63 -8.55
CA ASP A 142 3.00 -18.15 -8.03
C ASP A 142 3.05 -18.52 -6.54
N ASN A 143 4.22 -18.41 -5.89
CA ASN A 143 4.33 -18.70 -4.47
C ASN A 143 3.74 -17.54 -3.64
N LEU A 144 2.61 -17.79 -2.99
CA LEU A 144 1.96 -16.82 -2.10
C LEU A 144 2.33 -17.01 -0.61
N ASP A 145 3.13 -18.03 -0.27
CA ASP A 145 3.54 -18.32 1.10
C ASP A 145 4.94 -17.77 1.41
N ILE A 146 4.99 -16.79 2.31
CA ILE A 146 6.24 -16.17 2.78
C ILE A 146 7.18 -17.14 3.49
N LYS A 147 6.70 -18.30 3.96
CA LYS A 147 7.52 -19.33 4.61
C LYS A 147 8.11 -20.31 3.60
N ASN A 148 7.52 -20.42 2.41
CA ASN A 148 8.02 -21.29 1.35
C ASN A 148 9.32 -20.71 0.77
N PRO A 149 10.44 -21.48 0.73
CA PRO A 149 11.74 -20.98 0.29
C PRO A 149 11.81 -20.61 -1.21
N SER A 150 10.85 -21.06 -2.01
CA SER A 150 10.75 -20.72 -3.45
C SER A 150 10.57 -19.21 -3.66
N PRO A 151 10.95 -18.65 -4.83
CA PRO A 151 10.71 -17.24 -5.15
C PRO A 151 9.28 -16.80 -4.82
N LEU A 152 9.12 -15.71 -4.07
CA LEU A 152 7.83 -15.24 -3.58
C LEU A 152 7.20 -14.28 -4.60
N ALA A 153 5.89 -14.41 -4.83
CA ALA A 153 5.11 -13.39 -5.51
C ALA A 153 5.10 -12.10 -4.68
N HIS A 154 5.59 -11.01 -5.26
CA HIS A 154 5.60 -9.71 -4.59
C HIS A 154 4.19 -9.15 -4.37
N SER A 155 3.20 -9.66 -5.12
CA SER A 155 1.77 -9.39 -4.93
C SER A 155 1.30 -9.63 -3.49
N VAL A 156 1.90 -10.56 -2.75
CA VAL A 156 1.60 -10.82 -1.32
C VAL A 156 1.86 -9.59 -0.46
N PHE A 157 2.97 -8.90 -0.69
CA PHE A 157 3.30 -7.69 0.06
C PHE A 157 2.56 -6.47 -0.49
N LEU A 158 2.26 -6.44 -1.78
CA LEU A 158 1.45 -5.38 -2.37
C LEU A 158 0.01 -5.38 -1.80
N LYS A 159 -0.60 -6.57 -1.65
CA LYS A 159 -1.87 -6.76 -0.94
C LYS A 159 -1.80 -6.14 0.47
N GLN A 160 -0.78 -6.53 1.25
CA GLN A 160 -0.61 -6.01 2.62
C GLN A 160 -0.42 -4.49 2.64
N TYR A 161 0.30 -3.93 1.67
CA TYR A 161 0.46 -2.49 1.54
C TYR A 161 -0.88 -1.80 1.28
N PHE A 162 -1.67 -2.29 0.32
CA PHE A 162 -2.97 -1.72 0.00
C PHE A 162 -4.01 -1.89 1.12
N ASP A 163 -3.97 -3.00 1.87
CA ASP A 163 -4.78 -3.16 3.07
C ASP A 163 -4.49 -2.04 4.08
N PHE A 164 -3.21 -1.78 4.36
CA PHE A 164 -2.79 -0.70 5.26
C PHE A 164 -3.15 0.69 4.69
N TYR A 165 -2.82 0.93 3.42
CA TYR A 165 -3.06 2.19 2.74
C TYR A 165 -4.56 2.54 2.70
N PHE A 166 -5.44 1.56 2.43
CA PHE A 166 -6.88 1.76 2.48
C PHE A 166 -7.37 2.16 3.88
N GLN A 167 -6.91 1.47 4.93
CA GLN A 167 -7.26 1.84 6.31
C GLN A 167 -6.77 3.23 6.68
N GLU A 168 -5.56 3.60 6.24
CA GLU A 168 -5.03 4.94 6.46
C GLU A 168 -5.88 5.99 5.72
N ARG A 169 -6.30 5.75 4.48
CA ARG A 169 -7.18 6.66 3.74
C ARG A 169 -8.54 6.84 4.41
N LEU A 170 -9.13 5.77 4.95
CA LEU A 170 -10.35 5.87 5.75
C LEU A 170 -10.13 6.70 7.02
N ARG A 171 -9.00 6.49 7.71
CA ARG A 171 -8.64 7.25 8.91
C ARG A 171 -8.50 8.74 8.59
N GLN A 172 -7.86 9.09 7.49
CA GLN A 172 -7.69 10.48 7.04
C GLN A 172 -9.03 11.15 6.72
N MET A 173 -9.94 10.47 6.02
CA MET A 173 -11.30 11.01 5.77
C MET A 173 -12.04 11.27 7.08
N ARG A 174 -11.88 10.39 8.05
CA ARG A 174 -12.51 10.55 9.36
C ARG A 174 -11.94 11.72 10.15
N LEU A 175 -10.61 11.89 10.17
CA LEU A 175 -9.97 13.03 10.83
C LEU A 175 -10.47 14.36 10.27
N LYS A 176 -10.68 14.47 8.95
CA LYS A 176 -11.28 15.67 8.35
C LYS A 176 -12.68 15.97 8.89
N VAL A 177 -13.50 14.93 9.17
CA VAL A 177 -14.82 15.10 9.80
C VAL A 177 -14.69 15.54 11.26
N ASP A 178 -13.77 14.93 12.01
CA ASP A 178 -13.52 15.27 13.41
C ASP A 178 -13.00 16.71 13.57
N GLU A 179 -12.13 17.17 12.65
CA GLU A 179 -11.68 18.56 12.61
C GLU A 179 -12.83 19.54 12.40
N VAL A 180 -13.75 19.25 11.47
CA VAL A 180 -14.95 20.08 11.21
C VAL A 180 -15.86 20.13 12.45
N MET A 181 -15.93 19.03 13.20
CA MET A 181 -16.66 18.97 14.47
C MET A 181 -16.05 19.84 15.55
N ILE A 182 -14.73 19.76 15.73
CA ILE A 182 -13.99 20.44 16.80
C ILE A 182 -13.90 21.95 16.55
N GLN A 183 -13.77 22.40 15.30
CA GLN A 183 -13.69 23.83 14.95
C GLN A 183 -14.88 24.67 15.46
N LYS A 184 -16.02 24.05 15.78
CA LYS A 184 -17.17 24.71 16.44
C LYS A 184 -16.85 25.25 17.84
N GLN A 185 -15.85 24.71 18.54
CA GLN A 185 -15.56 25.09 19.93
C GLN A 185 -14.78 26.41 20.08
N PHE A 186 -14.27 27.00 19.00
CA PHE A 186 -13.35 28.14 19.07
C PHE A 186 -13.78 29.38 18.24
N GLU A 187 -14.85 29.30 17.46
CA GLU A 187 -15.34 30.42 16.63
C GLU A 187 -16.64 30.99 17.23
N ASP A 188 -16.54 32.19 17.82
CA ASP A 188 -17.69 33.04 18.10
C ASP A 188 -18.21 33.64 16.77
N GLU A 189 -19.52 33.60 16.56
CA GLU A 189 -20.25 34.35 15.53
C GLU A 189 -19.99 33.99 14.04
N THR A 190 -20.40 32.79 13.61
CA THR A 190 -21.24 32.57 12.39
C THR A 190 -21.67 31.09 12.31
N GLN A 191 -22.92 30.83 12.68
CA GLN A 191 -23.51 29.53 13.05
C GLN A 191 -23.76 28.55 11.88
N VAL A 192 -22.77 28.18 11.08
CA VAL A 192 -22.96 27.04 10.16
C VAL A 192 -22.81 25.74 10.95
N GLU A 193 -23.92 25.02 11.15
CA GLU A 193 -23.97 23.73 11.85
C GLU A 193 -22.90 22.76 11.31
N PRO A 194 -22.15 22.01 12.15
CA PRO A 194 -21.09 21.10 11.69
C PRO A 194 -21.54 20.11 10.62
N LEU A 195 -22.81 19.70 10.66
CA LEU A 195 -23.40 18.85 9.62
C LEU A 195 -23.36 19.55 8.25
N ILE A 196 -23.76 20.82 8.17
CA ILE A 196 -23.71 21.60 6.92
C ILE A 196 -22.26 21.73 6.43
N ARG A 197 -21.30 21.96 7.34
CA ARG A 197 -19.87 22.03 6.98
C ARG A 197 -19.37 20.69 6.41
N VAL A 198 -19.74 19.56 7.00
CA VAL A 198 -19.40 18.22 6.48
C VAL A 198 -20.06 17.98 5.12
N LEU A 199 -21.32 18.37 4.92
CA LEU A 199 -22.00 18.22 3.62
C LEU A 199 -21.38 19.13 2.54
N ALA A 200 -20.98 20.35 2.90
CA ALA A 200 -20.26 21.24 2.01
C ALA A 200 -18.87 20.68 1.64
N MET A 201 -18.16 20.10 2.61
CA MET A 201 -16.91 19.36 2.38
C MET A 201 -17.14 18.18 1.42
N TYR A 202 -18.12 17.33 1.70
CA TYR A 202 -18.48 16.16 0.90
C TYR A 202 -18.72 16.51 -0.58
N ARG A 203 -19.43 17.61 -0.85
CA ARG A 203 -19.72 18.09 -2.22
C ARG A 203 -18.48 18.53 -2.99
N ARG A 204 -17.38 18.87 -2.31
CA ARG A 204 -16.10 19.25 -2.93
C ARG A 204 -15.16 18.06 -3.16
N LEU A 205 -15.45 16.92 -2.54
CA LEU A 205 -14.67 15.69 -2.71
C LEU A 205 -14.95 15.06 -4.07
N THR A 206 -13.93 14.39 -4.61
CA THR A 206 -14.09 13.50 -5.77
C THR A 206 -15.00 12.31 -5.41
N LYS A 207 -15.61 11.63 -6.40
CA LYS A 207 -16.46 10.44 -6.15
C LYS A 207 -15.75 9.36 -5.31
N PRO A 208 -14.47 9.03 -5.55
CA PRO A 208 -13.71 8.10 -4.72
C PRO A 208 -13.59 8.53 -3.26
N GLU A 209 -13.27 9.81 -3.04
CA GLU A 209 -13.16 10.37 -1.70
C GLU A 209 -14.50 10.41 -0.97
N GLN A 210 -15.59 10.68 -1.70
CA GLN A 210 -16.95 10.58 -1.17
C GLN A 210 -17.26 9.15 -0.68
N ALA A 211 -16.94 8.13 -1.47
CA ALA A 211 -17.13 6.73 -1.08
C ALA A 211 -16.26 6.35 0.12
N LEU A 212 -14.99 6.78 0.16
CA LEU A 212 -14.11 6.57 1.33
C LEU A 212 -14.67 7.25 2.58
N LEU A 213 -15.19 8.47 2.47
CA LEU A 213 -15.79 9.19 3.57
C LEU A 213 -17.06 8.48 4.08
N GLN A 214 -17.93 8.02 3.18
CA GLN A 214 -19.09 7.21 3.57
C GLN A 214 -18.67 5.94 4.31
N LEU A 215 -17.64 5.24 3.82
CA LEU A 215 -17.12 4.04 4.48
C LEU A 215 -16.49 4.37 5.84
N SER A 216 -15.75 5.47 5.96
CA SER A 216 -15.12 5.85 7.22
C SER A 216 -16.15 6.24 8.30
N ILE A 217 -17.28 6.81 7.90
CA ILE A 217 -18.40 7.15 8.79
C ILE A 217 -19.10 5.89 9.33
N ARG A 218 -19.20 4.84 8.50
CA ARG A 218 -19.89 3.59 8.85
C ARG A 218 -19.09 2.68 9.79
N GLN A 219 -17.78 2.85 9.88
CA GLN A 219 -16.96 1.99 10.73
C GLN A 219 -17.03 2.40 12.21
N PRO A 220 -17.43 1.48 13.12
CA PRO A 220 -17.49 1.78 14.54
C PRO A 220 -16.08 1.99 15.13
N HIS A 221 -15.96 2.88 16.10
CA HIS A 221 -14.71 3.14 16.81
C HIS A 221 -14.75 2.56 18.24
N ALA A 222 -13.61 2.04 18.71
CA ALA A 222 -13.48 1.45 20.04
C ALA A 222 -13.74 2.46 21.19
N ASN A 223 -13.62 3.76 20.93
CA ASN A 223 -13.70 4.82 21.96
C ASN A 223 -14.66 5.98 21.60
N GLN A 224 -15.71 5.75 20.81
CA GLN A 224 -16.63 6.84 20.43
C GLN A 224 -17.54 7.28 21.59
N HIS A 225 -17.53 8.56 21.95
CA HIS A 225 -18.46 9.11 22.93
C HIS A 225 -19.89 9.18 22.36
N ARG A 226 -20.91 9.10 23.23
CA ARG A 226 -22.35 9.09 22.83
C ARG A 226 -22.75 10.27 21.93
N PHE A 227 -22.10 11.42 22.09
CA PHE A 227 -22.31 12.61 21.25
C PHE A 227 -21.79 12.41 19.82
N GLU A 228 -20.56 11.91 19.67
CA GLU A 228 -19.96 11.60 18.38
C GLU A 228 -20.82 10.58 17.61
N THR A 229 -21.31 9.53 18.29
CA THR A 229 -22.17 8.53 17.65
C THR A 229 -23.44 9.15 17.03
N ARG A 230 -24.06 10.13 17.70
CA ARG A 230 -25.25 10.82 17.15
C ARG A 230 -24.88 11.66 15.94
N PHE A 231 -23.77 12.39 16.00
CA PHE A 231 -23.32 13.23 14.89
C PHE A 231 -22.99 12.41 13.64
N TYR A 232 -22.20 11.34 13.78
CA TYR A 232 -21.86 10.46 12.67
C TYR A 232 -23.11 9.81 12.05
N ARG A 233 -24.11 9.43 12.85
CA ARG A 233 -25.42 8.97 12.35
C ARG A 233 -26.19 10.06 11.60
N SER A 234 -26.13 11.31 12.04
CA SER A 234 -26.76 12.43 11.32
C SER A 234 -26.09 12.66 9.97
N ILE A 235 -24.76 12.56 9.88
CA ILE A 235 -24.05 12.62 8.61
C ILE A 235 -24.46 11.46 7.71
N GLU A 236 -24.41 10.23 8.22
CA GLU A 236 -24.78 9.04 7.44
C GLU A 236 -26.19 9.16 6.83
N LYS A 237 -27.17 9.57 7.63
CA LYS A 237 -28.54 9.83 7.16
C LYS A 237 -28.61 10.94 6.12
N ALA A 238 -27.86 12.03 6.32
CA ALA A 238 -27.85 13.14 5.38
C ALA A 238 -27.23 12.73 4.03
N LEU A 239 -26.16 11.95 4.04
CA LEU A 239 -25.51 11.44 2.83
C LEU A 239 -26.36 10.42 2.06
N GLN A 240 -27.29 9.71 2.71
CA GLN A 240 -28.26 8.83 2.04
C GLN A 240 -29.31 9.59 1.22
N ASN A 241 -29.50 10.89 1.47
CA ASN A 241 -30.49 11.73 0.80
C ASN A 241 -29.89 12.61 -0.31
N LEU A 242 -28.60 12.44 -0.62
CA LEU A 242 -27.87 13.13 -1.70
C LEU A 242 -27.68 12.19 -2.89
#